data_AF-A0AAV2QMI9-F1
#
_entry.id   AF-A0AAV2QMI9-F1
#
_cell.length_a   1.000
_cell.length_b   1.000
_cell.length_c   1.000
_cell.angle_alpha   90.00
_cell.angle_beta   90.00
_cell.angle_gamma   90.00
#
_symmetry.space_group_name_H-M   'P 1'
#
loop_
_entity.id
_entity.type
_entity.pdbx_description
1 polymer ?
#
loop_
_entity_poly.entity_id
_entity_poly.type
_entity_poly.pdbx_seq_one_letter_code
_entity_poly.pdbx_strand_id
1 'polypeptide(L)'
;FLVRKCNETLETGLKRANFIGVLDIAGFEIFDFNGFEQISINFTNEKLQQFFNHHMFVLEQEEYKKEGIQWNFVDFGMDLQATITLFEQKMGIWSILEEESMFPKATDKTFQEKLIANHEGKSKPFLKAKGNTHFG
;
A
#
# COMPACT_ATOMS: atom_id res chain seq x y z
N PHE A 1 -15.68 18.92 -6.15
CA PHE A 1 -16.67 19.65 -6.99
C PHE A 1 -16.40 19.48 -8.48
N LEU A 2 -15.21 19.85 -8.99
CA LEU A 2 -14.90 19.79 -10.43
C LEU A 2 -15.03 18.39 -11.03
N VAL A 3 -14.42 17.37 -10.41
CA VAL A 3 -14.53 15.96 -10.87
C VAL A 3 -15.98 15.52 -11.06
N ARG A 4 -16.87 15.88 -10.12
CA ARG A 4 -18.30 15.60 -10.23
C ARG A 4 -18.93 16.26 -11.46
N LYS A 5 -18.61 17.53 -11.72
CA LYS A 5 -19.12 18.25 -12.90
C LYS A 5 -18.59 17.68 -14.22
N CYS A 6 -17.33 17.26 -14.26
CA CYS A 6 -16.78 16.55 -15.42
C CYS A 6 -17.54 15.24 -15.67
N ASN A 7 -17.77 14.44 -14.62
CA ASN A 7 -18.52 13.18 -14.74
C ASN A 7 -19.96 13.40 -15.20
N GLU A 8 -20.68 14.37 -14.63
CA GLU A 8 -22.04 14.75 -15.06
C GLU A 8 -22.08 15.16 -16.55
N THR A 9 -21.03 15.81 -17.05
CA THR A 9 -20.93 16.27 -18.44
C THR A 9 -20.60 15.13 -19.42
N LEU A 10 -19.79 14.15 -18.98
CA LEU A 10 -19.37 13.00 -19.77
C LEU A 10 -20.38 11.84 -19.73
N GLU A 11 -21.45 11.96 -18.94
CA GLU A 11 -22.53 10.97 -18.86
C GLU A 11 -23.31 10.94 -20.18
N THR A 12 -23.42 9.76 -20.80
CA THR A 12 -24.06 9.62 -22.12
C THR A 12 -25.49 9.08 -22.03
N GLY A 13 -25.94 8.64 -20.84
CA GLY A 13 -27.25 8.02 -20.63
C GLY A 13 -27.41 6.63 -21.30
N LEU A 14 -26.38 6.15 -22.01
CA LEU A 14 -26.37 4.84 -22.65
C LEU A 14 -25.87 3.77 -21.68
N LYS A 15 -26.45 2.57 -21.76
CA LYS A 15 -25.99 1.43 -20.96
C LYS A 15 -24.60 1.02 -21.44
N ARG A 16 -23.58 1.20 -20.58
CA ARG A 16 -22.20 0.77 -20.88
C ARG A 16 -22.12 -0.75 -20.77
N ALA A 17 -21.70 -1.41 -21.85
CA ALA A 17 -21.44 -2.86 -21.85
C ALA A 17 -20.02 -3.18 -21.36
N ASN A 18 -19.04 -2.38 -21.78
CA ASN A 18 -17.62 -2.52 -21.45
C ASN A 18 -17.01 -1.14 -21.16
N PHE A 19 -15.88 -1.10 -20.46
CA PHE A 19 -15.07 0.11 -20.29
C PHE A 19 -13.57 -0.23 -20.26
N ILE A 20 -12.75 0.77 -20.60
CA ILE A 20 -11.29 0.73 -20.44
C ILE A 20 -10.94 1.81 -19.42
N GLY A 21 -10.34 1.39 -18.31
CA GLY A 21 -9.83 2.31 -17.29
C GLY A 21 -8.38 2.69 -17.62
N VAL A 22 -8.07 3.98 -17.53
CA VAL A 22 -6.69 4.48 -17.56
C VAL A 22 -6.34 4.92 -16.15
N LEU A 23 -5.28 4.36 -15.59
CA LEU A 23 -4.77 4.71 -14.27
C LEU A 23 -3.53 5.59 -14.43
N ASP A 24 -3.59 6.79 -13.87
CA ASP A 24 -2.48 7.75 -13.80
C ASP A 24 -2.34 8.23 -12.35
N ILE A 25 -1.24 7.87 -11.71
CA ILE A 25 -0.96 8.14 -10.30
C ILE A 25 0.53 8.42 -10.10
N ALA A 26 0.88 8.99 -8.94
CA ALA A 26 2.28 9.14 -8.56
C ALA A 26 2.98 7.78 -8.36
N GLY A 27 4.23 7.70 -8.83
CA GLY A 27 5.13 6.58 -8.54
C GLY A 27 5.71 6.66 -7.11
N PHE A 28 6.60 5.73 -6.77
CA PHE A 28 7.26 5.71 -5.47
C PHE A 28 8.14 6.96 -5.26
N GLU A 29 8.06 7.58 -4.09
CA GLU A 29 8.78 8.81 -3.73
C GLU A 29 9.67 8.60 -2.50
N ILE A 30 10.92 9.06 -2.58
CA ILE A 30 11.84 9.11 -1.45
C ILE A 30 12.62 10.43 -1.52
N PHE A 31 12.50 11.24 -0.48
CA PHE A 31 13.21 12.50 -0.32
C PHE A 31 14.08 12.49 0.95
N ASP A 32 14.85 13.56 1.17
CA ASP A 32 15.62 13.76 2.40
C ASP A 32 14.71 13.86 3.64
N PHE A 33 13.48 14.37 3.46
CA PHE A 33 12.44 14.41 4.48
C PHE A 33 11.14 13.87 3.90
N ASN A 34 10.59 12.81 4.52
CA ASN A 34 9.38 12.14 4.07
C ASN A 34 8.27 12.35 5.11
N GLY A 35 7.12 12.84 4.64
CA GLY A 35 5.94 13.07 5.47
C GLY A 35 4.89 11.98 5.34
N PHE A 36 3.69 12.29 5.83
CA PHE A 36 2.50 11.45 5.67
C PHE A 36 2.16 11.23 4.19
N GLU A 37 2.42 12.23 3.35
CA GLU A 37 2.18 12.22 1.91
C GLU A 37 2.99 11.11 1.22
N GLN A 38 4.30 11.06 1.44
CA GLN A 38 5.17 10.04 0.84
C GLN A 38 4.79 8.64 1.33
N ILE A 39 4.49 8.47 2.61
CA ILE A 39 4.04 7.17 3.14
C ILE A 39 2.74 6.73 2.44
N SER A 40 1.80 7.65 2.22
CA SER A 40 0.52 7.35 1.56
C SER A 40 0.70 6.99 0.07
N ILE A 41 1.58 7.72 -0.63
CA ILE A 41 1.94 7.44 -2.03
C ILE A 41 2.62 6.07 -2.15
N ASN A 42 3.62 5.82 -1.31
CA ASN A 42 4.40 4.58 -1.34
C ASN A 42 3.56 3.37 -0.95
N PHE A 43 2.69 3.49 0.06
CA PHE A 43 1.75 2.44 0.43
C PHE A 43 0.77 2.11 -0.72
N THR A 44 0.29 3.13 -1.43
CA THR A 44 -0.57 2.93 -2.61
C THR A 44 0.18 2.18 -3.71
N ASN A 45 1.43 2.56 -3.98
CA ASN A 45 2.28 1.86 -4.94
C ASN A 45 2.56 0.41 -4.52
N GLU A 46 2.78 0.14 -3.23
CA GLU A 46 2.96 -1.21 -2.70
C GLU A 46 1.74 -2.10 -2.99
N LYS A 47 0.53 -1.59 -2.75
CA LYS A 47 -0.71 -2.32 -3.07
C LYS A 47 -0.88 -2.59 -4.56
N LEU A 48 -0.50 -1.63 -5.40
CA LEU A 48 -0.57 -1.80 -6.85
C LEU A 48 0.47 -2.79 -7.36
N GLN A 49 1.67 -2.78 -6.81
CA GLN A 49 2.69 -3.77 -7.13
C GLN A 49 2.26 -5.18 -6.71
N GLN A 50 1.66 -5.31 -5.52
CA GLN A 50 1.10 -6.59 -5.06
C GLN A 50 -0.03 -7.08 -5.98
N PHE A 51 -0.92 -6.18 -6.40
CA PHE A 51 -1.97 -6.50 -7.37
C PHE A 51 -1.40 -6.94 -8.72
N PHE A 52 -0.42 -6.22 -9.26
CA PHE A 52 0.24 -6.55 -10.52
C PHE A 52 0.96 -7.90 -10.45
N ASN A 53 1.74 -8.14 -9.40
CA ASN A 53 2.46 -9.38 -9.20
C ASN A 53 1.50 -10.57 -9.13
N HIS A 54 0.40 -10.43 -8.38
CA HIS A 54 -0.62 -11.48 -8.29
C HIS A 54 -1.26 -11.75 -9.66
N HIS A 55 -1.68 -10.70 -10.38
CA HIS A 55 -2.36 -10.85 -11.66
C HIS A 55 -1.45 -11.48 -12.73
N MET A 56 -0.22 -10.97 -12.87
CA MET A 56 0.76 -11.51 -13.80
C MET A 56 1.06 -12.97 -13.50
N PHE A 57 1.22 -13.33 -12.22
CA PHE A 57 1.51 -14.71 -11.82
C PHE A 57 0.35 -15.68 -12.11
N VAL A 58 -0.90 -15.24 -11.94
CA VAL A 58 -2.06 -16.06 -12.34
C VAL A 58 -2.03 -16.33 -13.85
N LEU A 59 -1.76 -15.31 -14.66
CA LEU A 59 -1.66 -15.46 -16.11
C LEU A 59 -0.50 -16.39 -16.52
N GLU A 60 0.67 -16.23 -15.91
CA GLU A 60 1.81 -17.12 -16.15
C GLU A 60 1.45 -18.56 -15.79
N GLN A 61 0.88 -18.82 -14.62
CA GLN A 61 0.48 -20.17 -14.24
C GLN A 61 -0.51 -20.81 -15.23
N GLU A 62 -1.47 -20.04 -15.72
CA GLU A 62 -2.42 -20.52 -16.73
C GLU A 62 -1.72 -20.90 -18.02
N GLU A 63 -0.71 -20.13 -18.45
CA GLU A 63 0.05 -20.41 -19.66
C GLU A 63 0.95 -21.65 -19.51
N TYR A 64 1.69 -21.77 -18.41
CA TYR A 64 2.52 -22.95 -18.14
C TYR A 64 1.67 -24.24 -18.09
N LYS A 65 0.45 -24.16 -17.53
CA LYS A 65 -0.50 -25.29 -17.53
C LYS A 65 -0.97 -25.65 -18.94
N LYS A 66 -1.26 -24.67 -19.81
CA LYS A 66 -1.66 -24.92 -21.20
C LYS A 66 -0.53 -25.59 -21.99
N GLU A 67 0.72 -25.20 -21.74
CA GLU A 67 1.90 -25.74 -22.41
C GLU A 67 2.39 -27.09 -21.81
N GLY A 68 1.80 -27.54 -20.70
CA GLY A 68 2.20 -28.78 -20.02
C GLY A 68 3.55 -28.68 -19.31
N ILE A 69 4.01 -27.46 -19.02
CA ILE A 69 5.27 -27.20 -18.32
C ILE A 69 5.04 -27.31 -16.81
N GLN A 70 5.88 -28.07 -16.11
CA GLN A 70 5.85 -28.11 -14.65
C GLN A 70 6.20 -26.74 -14.07
N TRP A 71 5.23 -26.15 -13.36
CA TRP A 71 5.44 -24.92 -12.61
C TRP A 71 6.01 -25.25 -11.23
N ASN A 72 7.20 -24.72 -10.93
CA ASN A 72 7.69 -24.66 -9.56
C ASN A 72 7.08 -23.45 -8.88
N PHE A 73 6.41 -23.63 -7.74
CA PHE A 73 5.92 -22.50 -6.95
C PHE A 73 7.09 -21.61 -6.55
N VAL A 74 7.20 -20.45 -7.19
CA VAL A 74 8.08 -19.37 -6.74
C VAL A 74 7.24 -18.39 -5.94
N ASP A 75 7.65 -18.15 -4.71
CA ASP A 75 6.93 -17.30 -3.76
C ASP A 75 7.23 -15.82 -4.01
N PHE A 76 6.61 -15.27 -5.06
CA PHE A 76 6.73 -13.86 -5.40
C PHE A 76 5.68 -13.05 -4.63
N GLY A 77 6.11 -12.18 -3.72
CA GLY A 77 5.24 -11.20 -3.06
C GLY A 77 5.03 -11.38 -1.56
N MET A 78 5.65 -12.38 -0.91
CA MET A 78 5.61 -12.50 0.56
C MET A 78 6.12 -11.24 1.27
N ASP A 79 7.18 -10.62 0.75
CA ASP A 79 7.74 -9.40 1.34
C ASP A 79 6.82 -8.19 1.16
N LEU A 80 6.21 -8.01 -0.02
CA LEU A 80 5.25 -6.92 -0.26
C LEU A 80 3.98 -7.07 0.59
N GLN A 81 3.46 -8.31 0.67
CA GLN A 81 2.31 -8.61 1.51
C GLN A 81 2.61 -8.38 2.99
N ALA A 82 3.83 -8.65 3.45
CA ALA A 82 4.23 -8.35 4.82
C ALA A 82 4.22 -6.85 5.10
N THR A 83 4.70 -6.01 4.16
CA THR A 83 4.62 -4.55 4.25
C THR A 83 3.18 -4.06 4.27
N ILE A 84 2.33 -4.50 3.34
CA ILE A 84 0.91 -4.12 3.30
C ILE A 84 0.21 -4.52 4.61
N THR A 85 0.50 -5.71 5.11
CA THR A 85 -0.06 -6.22 6.37
C THR A 85 0.39 -5.37 7.56
N LEU A 86 1.64 -4.92 7.60
CA LEU A 86 2.12 -4.01 8.66
C LEU A 86 1.28 -2.73 8.74
N PHE A 87 0.82 -2.21 7.61
CA PHE A 87 0.00 -1.01 7.55
C PHE A 87 -1.47 -1.27 7.93
N GLU A 88 -2.08 -2.33 7.40
CA GLU A 88 -3.54 -2.57 7.48
C GLU A 88 -3.99 -3.45 8.64
N GLN A 89 -3.10 -4.24 9.24
CA GLN A 89 -3.48 -5.13 10.33
C GLN A 89 -4.02 -4.37 11.55
N LYS A 90 -4.73 -5.08 12.43
CA LYS A 90 -5.10 -4.54 13.74
C LYS A 90 -3.82 -4.18 14.51
N MET A 91 -3.78 -2.98 15.08
CA MET A 91 -2.56 -2.41 15.67
C MET A 91 -1.42 -2.26 14.65
N GLY A 92 -1.74 -2.10 13.36
CA GLY A 92 -0.83 -1.66 12.31
C GLY A 92 -0.76 -0.14 12.21
N ILE A 93 0.10 0.36 11.31
CA ILE A 93 0.44 1.79 11.21
C ILE A 93 -0.81 2.68 11.10
N TRP A 94 -1.75 2.34 10.21
CA TRP A 94 -2.95 3.16 10.01
C TRP A 94 -3.89 3.15 11.20
N SER A 95 -4.08 2.00 11.83
CA SER A 95 -4.93 1.89 13.02
C SER A 95 -4.36 2.65 14.22
N ILE A 96 -3.03 2.61 14.41
CA ILE A 96 -2.34 3.34 15.47
C ILE A 96 -2.43 4.85 15.19
N LEU A 97 -2.24 5.28 13.94
CA LEU A 97 -2.36 6.68 13.55
C LEU A 97 -3.78 7.22 13.79
N GLU A 98 -4.81 6.47 13.39
CA GLU A 98 -6.21 6.80 13.62
C GLU A 98 -6.50 6.94 15.13
N GLU A 99 -6.07 5.96 15.92
CA GLU A 99 -6.25 5.98 17.37
C GLU A 99 -5.61 7.23 18.00
N GLU A 100 -4.33 7.48 17.73
CA GLU A 100 -3.62 8.63 18.29
C GLU A 100 -4.20 9.95 17.79
N SER A 101 -4.72 10.03 16.57
CA SER A 101 -5.39 11.24 16.05
C SER A 101 -6.69 11.59 16.77
N MET A 102 -7.32 10.63 17.46
CA MET A 102 -8.54 10.84 18.23
C MET A 102 -8.27 11.23 19.70
N PHE A 103 -7.08 10.93 20.23
CA PHE A 103 -6.76 11.17 21.64
C PHE A 103 -6.33 12.62 21.88
N PRO A 104 -7.00 13.40 22.75
CA PRO A 104 -6.74 14.84 22.92
C PRO A 104 -5.33 15.23 23.40
N LYS A 105 -4.53 14.27 23.88
CA LYS A 105 -3.17 14.48 24.40
C LYS A 105 -2.11 13.70 23.63
N ALA A 106 -2.49 13.02 22.55
CA ALA A 106 -1.54 12.33 21.71
C ALA A 106 -0.66 13.34 20.96
N THR A 107 0.55 12.91 20.63
CA THR A 107 1.55 13.68 19.90
C THR A 107 2.29 12.74 18.95
N ASP A 108 3.04 13.28 18.00
CA ASP A 108 3.89 12.45 17.12
C ASP A 108 4.85 11.55 17.93
N LYS A 109 5.26 12.00 19.11
CA LYS A 109 6.09 11.21 20.03
C LYS A 109 5.34 10.02 20.60
N THR A 110 4.09 10.18 21.05
CA THR A 110 3.30 9.05 21.58
C THR A 110 2.95 8.06 20.47
N PHE A 111 2.66 8.56 19.26
CA PHE A 111 2.50 7.74 18.06
C PHE A 111 3.76 6.93 17.76
N GLN A 112 4.93 7.58 17.72
CA GLN A 112 6.23 6.92 17.54
C GLN A 112 6.46 5.83 18.60
N GLU A 113 6.30 6.14 19.88
CA GLU A 113 6.52 5.18 20.97
C GLU A 113 5.62 3.95 20.83
N LYS A 114 4.37 4.14 20.41
CA LYS A 114 3.40 3.07 20.19
C LYS A 114 3.77 2.20 18.99
N LEU A 115 4.22 2.78 17.88
CA LEU A 115 4.74 2.03 16.73
C LEU A 115 5.93 1.14 17.13
N ILE A 116 6.91 1.70 17.85
CA ILE A 116 8.08 0.97 18.33
C ILE A 116 7.65 -0.21 19.21
N ALA A 117 6.79 0.06 20.20
CA ALA A 117 6.34 -0.97 21.13
C ALA A 117 5.61 -2.15 20.44
N ASN A 118 4.87 -1.88 19.36
CA ASN A 118 4.11 -2.89 18.63
C ASN A 118 4.93 -3.64 17.57
N HIS A 119 5.93 -3.00 16.94
CA HIS A 119 6.56 -3.54 15.74
C HIS A 119 8.08 -3.74 15.81
N GLU A 120 8.81 -3.03 16.68
CA GLU A 120 10.27 -3.19 16.80
C GLU A 120 10.64 -4.63 17.17
N GLY A 121 11.46 -5.28 16.32
CA GLY A 121 11.87 -6.68 16.49
C GLY A 121 10.77 -7.72 16.29
N LYS A 122 9.53 -7.30 15.98
CA LYS A 122 8.35 -8.17 15.80
C LYS A 122 7.89 -8.23 14.34
N SER A 123 8.04 -7.15 13.59
CA SER A 123 7.64 -7.05 12.19
C SER A 123 8.87 -6.85 11.32
N LYS A 124 9.20 -7.83 10.46
CA LYS A 124 10.38 -7.80 9.57
C LYS A 124 10.50 -6.49 8.74
N PRO A 125 9.41 -5.91 8.19
CA PRO A 125 9.51 -4.67 7.41
C PRO A 125 9.70 -3.41 8.26
N PHE A 126 9.51 -3.48 9.60
CA PHE A 126 9.62 -2.32 10.47
C PHE A 126 11.01 -2.23 11.10
N LEU A 127 11.74 -1.17 10.77
CA LEU A 127 13.08 -0.92 11.28
C LEU A 127 13.12 0.41 12.04
N LYS A 128 13.78 0.41 13.19
CA LYS A 128 14.06 1.64 13.93
C LYS A 128 15.31 2.31 13.38
N ALA A 129 15.22 3.60 13.08
CA ALA A 129 16.37 4.38 12.67
C ALA A 129 17.45 4.39 13.77
N LYS A 130 18.71 4.21 13.39
CA LYS A 130 19.85 4.36 14.31
C LYS A 130 20.21 5.84 14.44
N GLY A 131 19.41 6.59 15.20
CA GLY A 131 19.64 8.01 15.48
C GLY A 131 18.44 8.71 16.12
N ASN A 132 18.69 9.79 16.85
CA ASN A 132 17.64 10.65 17.41
C ASN A 132 17.08 11.58 16.32
N THR A 133 16.30 11.04 15.37
CA THR A 133 15.16 11.70 14.69
C THR A 133 14.72 10.86 13.48
N HIS A 134 13.45 10.49 13.52
CA HIS A 134 12.58 10.08 12.40
C HIS A 134 12.72 8.63 11.89
N PHE A 135 11.57 8.00 11.67
CA PHE A 135 11.47 6.74 10.94
C PHE A 135 11.67 7.04 9.45
N GLY A 136 12.57 6.29 8.83
CA GLY A 136 12.66 6.20 7.37
C GLY A 136 11.59 5.27 6.83
#